data_AF-A0A1I3J995-F1
#
_entry.id   AF-A0A1I3J995-F1
#
_cell.length_a   1.000
_cell.length_b   1.000
_cell.length_c   1.000
_cell.angle_alpha   90.00
_cell.angle_beta   90.00
_cell.angle_gamma   90.00
#
_symmetry.space_group_name_H-M   'P 1'
#
loop_
_entity.id
_entity.type
_entity.pdbx_description
1 polymer ?
#
loop_
_entity_poly.entity_id
_entity_poly.type
_entity_poly.pdbx_seq_one_letter_code
_entity_poly.pdbx_strand_id
1 'polypeptide(L)'
;MEDPDLQLLAINLPWQRLLEAYLELNSEPLPAGESGPRWSPRIISMNEVTPQELSGIHGQLIALGWLHFQLEDGQAGLTYRVSPDGRRALARLENYIAHAEENASSSDESLAA
;
A
#
# COMPACT_ATOMS: atom_id res chain seq x y z
N MET A 1 7.35 -10.34 19.81
CA MET A 1 6.08 -10.59 19.10
C MET A 1 6.31 -10.07 17.70
N GLU A 2 6.32 -10.93 16.71
CA GLU A 2 6.50 -10.52 15.31
C GLU A 2 5.32 -9.59 14.92
N ASP A 3 5.59 -8.53 14.16
CA ASP A 3 4.59 -7.54 13.77
C ASP A 3 3.56 -8.21 12.81
N PRO A 4 2.29 -8.41 13.23
CA PRO A 4 1.31 -9.13 12.43
C PRO A 4 0.96 -8.39 11.14
N ASP A 5 1.03 -7.05 11.13
CA ASP A 5 0.76 -6.23 9.95
C ASP A 5 1.85 -6.44 8.90
N LEU A 6 3.10 -6.51 9.35
CA LEU A 6 4.27 -6.81 8.53
C LEU A 6 4.16 -8.18 7.87
N GLN A 7 3.82 -9.22 8.65
CA GLN A 7 3.65 -10.58 8.12
C GLN A 7 2.54 -10.63 7.07
N LEU A 8 1.42 -9.96 7.35
CA LEU A 8 0.27 -9.94 6.46
C LEU A 8 0.61 -9.29 5.12
N LEU A 9 1.33 -8.16 5.13
CA LEU A 9 1.80 -7.56 3.90
C LEU A 9 2.83 -8.46 3.20
N ALA A 10 3.83 -8.98 3.92
CA ALA A 10 4.91 -9.79 3.34
C ALA A 10 4.42 -11.01 2.54
N ILE A 11 3.34 -11.66 2.99
CA ILE A 11 2.76 -12.83 2.31
C ILE A 11 1.71 -12.46 1.24
N ASN A 12 1.24 -11.21 1.20
CA ASN A 12 0.24 -10.73 0.25
C ASN A 12 0.80 -9.63 -0.68
N LEU A 13 1.65 -10.03 -1.63
CA LEU A 13 2.25 -9.10 -2.59
C LEU A 13 1.21 -8.21 -3.32
N PRO A 14 0.04 -8.71 -3.78
CA PRO A 14 -0.99 -7.86 -4.38
C PRO A 14 -1.50 -6.72 -3.47
N TRP A 15 -1.46 -6.91 -2.15
CA TRP A 15 -1.93 -5.89 -1.20
C TRP A 15 -0.92 -4.76 -1.08
N GLN A 16 0.37 -5.10 -1.05
CA GLN A 16 1.47 -4.13 -1.09
C GLN A 16 1.34 -3.27 -2.34
N ARG A 17 1.23 -3.91 -3.51
CA ARG A 17 1.12 -3.25 -4.82
C ARG A 17 -0.07 -2.31 -4.91
N LEU A 18 -1.22 -2.70 -4.35
CA LEU A 18 -2.39 -1.85 -4.36
C LEU A 18 -2.22 -0.61 -3.46
N LEU A 19 -1.62 -0.77 -2.27
CA LEU A 19 -1.34 0.37 -1.40
C LEU A 19 -0.30 1.33 -2.00
N GLU A 20 0.76 0.79 -2.60
CA GLU A 20 1.78 1.56 -3.32
C GLU A 20 1.16 2.38 -4.46
N ALA A 21 0.33 1.74 -5.29
CA ALA A 21 -0.35 2.42 -6.40
C ALA A 21 -1.26 3.57 -5.91
N TYR A 22 -1.96 3.39 -4.79
CA TYR A 22 -2.74 4.48 -4.21
C TYR A 22 -1.86 5.59 -3.63
N LEU A 23 -0.72 5.28 -3.02
CA LEU A 23 0.22 6.30 -2.53
C LEU A 23 0.75 7.15 -3.68
N GLU A 24 1.11 6.53 -4.79
CA GLU A 24 1.55 7.23 -6.00
C GLU A 24 0.46 8.18 -6.50
N LEU A 25 -0.77 7.70 -6.70
CA LEU A 25 -1.91 8.52 -7.14
C LEU A 25 -2.27 9.64 -6.13
N ASN A 26 -2.12 9.39 -4.83
CA ASN A 26 -2.37 10.37 -3.78
C ASN A 26 -1.24 11.41 -3.64
N SER A 27 -0.06 11.18 -4.22
CA SER A 27 1.10 12.06 -4.12
C SER A 27 1.10 13.21 -5.15
N GLU A 28 0.27 13.11 -6.19
CA GLU A 28 0.17 14.14 -7.22
C GLU A 28 -0.30 15.49 -6.67
N PRO A 29 0.23 16.62 -7.17
CA PRO A 29 -0.18 17.96 -6.73
C PRO A 29 -1.69 18.17 -6.88
N LEU A 30 -2.33 18.70 -5.85
CA LEU A 30 -3.72 19.11 -5.94
C LEU A 30 -3.90 20.24 -6.96
N PRO A 31 -5.05 20.31 -7.64
CA PRO A 31 -5.40 21.45 -8.47
C PRO A 31 -5.30 22.78 -7.69
N ALA A 32 -4.97 23.86 -8.41
CA ALA A 32 -4.85 25.17 -7.80
C ALA A 32 -6.16 25.60 -7.14
N GLY A 33 -6.09 25.90 -5.83
CA GLY A 33 -7.24 26.32 -5.04
C GLY A 33 -7.90 25.22 -4.20
N GLU A 34 -7.47 23.97 -4.35
CA GLU A 34 -7.89 22.88 -3.47
C GLU A 34 -6.96 22.74 -2.25
N SER A 35 -7.55 22.43 -1.09
CA SER A 35 -6.84 22.21 0.15
C SER A 35 -7.40 20.96 0.83
N GLY A 36 -6.51 20.16 1.44
CA GLY A 36 -6.88 18.97 2.17
C GLY A 36 -6.19 17.71 1.62
N PRO A 37 -6.66 16.53 2.04
CA PRO A 37 -6.09 15.28 1.57
C PRO A 37 -6.57 14.93 0.16
N ARG A 38 -5.64 14.50 -0.70
CA ARG A 38 -5.98 13.95 -2.02
C ARG A 38 -6.65 12.59 -1.89
N TRP A 39 -7.70 12.40 -2.69
CA TRP A 39 -8.39 11.14 -2.89
C TRP A 39 -8.24 10.76 -4.36
N SER A 40 -8.17 9.46 -4.65
CA SER A 40 -7.98 8.96 -6.01
C SER A 40 -9.13 8.05 -6.43
N PRO A 41 -9.49 7.99 -7.72
CA PRO A 41 -10.48 7.05 -8.21
C PRO A 41 -10.09 5.61 -7.88
N ARG A 42 -11.10 4.73 -7.81
CA ARG A 42 -10.87 3.30 -7.63
C ARG A 42 -9.94 2.75 -8.71
N ILE A 43 -8.89 2.05 -8.29
CA ILE A 43 -8.09 1.22 -9.19
C ILE A 43 -8.93 0.01 -9.59
N ILE A 44 -9.25 -0.11 -10.88
CA ILE A 44 -10.11 -1.16 -11.45
C ILE A 44 -9.33 -2.28 -12.15
N SER A 45 -8.03 -2.09 -12.37
CA SER A 45 -7.15 -3.04 -13.04
C SER A 45 -5.75 -2.99 -12.44
N MET A 46 -5.17 -4.16 -12.20
CA MET A 46 -3.80 -4.32 -11.74
C MET A 46 -3.24 -5.58 -12.40
N ASN A 47 -1.97 -5.55 -12.79
CA ASN A 47 -1.34 -6.72 -13.42
C ASN A 47 -1.45 -7.94 -12.49
N GLU A 48 -1.73 -9.10 -13.10
CA GLU A 48 -1.77 -10.40 -12.41
C GLU A 48 -2.84 -10.52 -11.30
N VAL A 49 -3.81 -9.59 -11.25
CA VAL A 49 -4.92 -9.62 -10.29
C VAL A 49 -6.24 -9.42 -11.01
N THR A 50 -7.17 -10.36 -10.83
CA THR A 50 -8.49 -10.25 -11.45
C THR A 50 -9.33 -9.13 -10.82
N PRO A 51 -10.32 -8.56 -11.53
CA PRO A 51 -11.20 -7.54 -10.95
C PRO A 51 -11.96 -7.99 -9.69
N GLN A 52 -12.28 -9.28 -9.60
CA GLN A 52 -12.94 -9.86 -8.44
C GLN A 52 -12.00 -9.94 -7.23
N GLU A 53 -10.78 -10.45 -7.41
CA GLU A 53 -9.75 -10.44 -6.37
C GLU A 53 -9.42 -9.02 -5.93
N LEU A 54 -9.26 -8.11 -6.88
CA LEU A 54 -8.99 -6.71 -6.61
C LEU A 54 -10.09 -6.08 -5.74
N SER A 55 -11.36 -6.39 -6.00
CA SER A 55 -12.47 -5.96 -5.14
C SER A 55 -12.37 -6.52 -3.72
N GLY A 56 -11.97 -7.79 -3.58
CA GLY A 56 -11.70 -8.41 -2.28
C GLY A 56 -10.55 -7.73 -1.54
N ILE A 57 -9.44 -7.44 -2.22
CA ILE A 57 -8.28 -6.76 -1.63
C ILE A 57 -8.67 -5.38 -1.10
N HIS A 58 -9.45 -4.59 -1.85
CA HIS A 58 -9.95 -3.31 -1.34
C HIS A 58 -10.72 -3.48 -0.02
N GLY A 59 -11.63 -4.46 0.04
CA GLY A 59 -12.40 -4.74 1.25
C GLY A 59 -11.52 -5.12 2.44
N GLN A 60 -10.48 -5.94 2.22
CA GLN A 60 -9.54 -6.33 3.27
C GLN A 60 -8.73 -5.13 3.78
N LEU A 61 -8.18 -4.32 2.88
CA LEU A 61 -7.42 -3.13 3.26
C LEU A 61 -8.27 -2.08 3.98
N ILE A 62 -9.57 -1.98 3.63
CA ILE A 62 -10.53 -1.14 4.37
C ILE A 62 -10.77 -1.71 5.77
N ALA A 63 -11.00 -3.03 5.89
CA ALA A 63 -11.25 -3.68 7.17
C ALA A 63 -10.05 -3.55 8.14
N LEU A 64 -8.83 -3.55 7.60
CA LEU A 64 -7.59 -3.32 8.35
C LEU A 64 -7.34 -1.85 8.69
N GLY A 65 -8.15 -0.92 8.18
CA GLY A 65 -7.96 0.51 8.36
C GLY A 65 -6.77 1.08 7.59
N TRP A 66 -6.22 0.35 6.61
CA TRP A 66 -5.09 0.80 5.78
C TRP A 66 -5.53 1.59 4.55
N LEU A 67 -6.78 1.40 4.12
CA LEU A 67 -7.38 2.12 3.01
C LEU A 67 -8.71 2.76 3.44
N HIS A 68 -8.88 4.04 3.18
CA HIS A 68 -10.15 4.75 3.39
C HIS A 68 -10.85 4.95 2.05
N PHE A 69 -12.19 5.04 2.10
CA PHE A 69 -13.00 5.38 0.94
C PHE A 69 -14.01 6.47 1.27
N GLN A 70 -14.45 7.22 0.27
CA GLN A 70 -15.58 8.14 0.34
C GLN A 70 -16.36 8.12 -0.99
N LEU A 71 -17.63 8.54 -0.92
CA LEU A 71 -18.46 8.75 -2.10
C LEU A 71 -18.17 10.14 -2.67
N GLU A 72 -18.02 10.22 -3.99
CA GLU A 72 -17.96 11.50 -4.68
C GLU A 72 -19.38 12.00 -4.98
N ASP A 73 -19.67 13.26 -4.67
CA ASP A 73 -21.00 13.83 -4.96
C ASP A 73 -21.17 14.02 -6.47
N GLY A 74 -22.22 13.41 -7.04
CA GLY A 74 -22.66 13.67 -8.43
C GLY A 74 -22.05 12.79 -9.53
N GLN A 75 -21.02 12.00 -9.22
CA GLN A 75 -20.57 10.88 -10.04
C GLN A 75 -20.64 9.65 -9.14
N ALA A 76 -21.22 8.53 -9.59
CA ALA A 76 -21.35 7.31 -8.79
C ALA A 76 -19.99 6.58 -8.58
N GLY A 77 -18.96 7.32 -8.19
CA GLY A 77 -17.58 6.88 -8.00
C GLY A 77 -17.22 6.78 -6.53
N LEU A 78 -16.54 5.69 -6.18
CA LEU A 78 -15.82 5.59 -4.91
C LEU A 78 -14.41 6.16 -5.12
N THR A 79 -13.99 7.05 -4.22
CA THR A 79 -12.61 7.53 -4.16
C THR A 79 -11.92 6.95 -2.92
N TYR A 80 -10.61 6.78 -3.02
CA TYR A 80 -9.80 6.04 -2.06
C TYR A 80 -8.56 6.81 -1.67
N ARG A 81 -8.08 6.55 -0.46
CA ARG A 81 -6.84 7.13 0.06
C ARG A 81 -6.20 6.19 1.06
N VAL A 82 -4.88 6.04 0.99
CA VAL A 82 -4.13 5.28 2.00
C VAL A 82 -4.15 6.03 3.34
N SER A 83 -4.45 5.32 4.42
CA SER A 83 -4.48 5.89 5.77
C SER A 83 -3.05 6.10 6.31
N PRO A 84 -2.87 6.85 7.41
CA PRO A 84 -1.59 6.89 8.12
C PRO A 84 -1.12 5.50 8.59
N ASP A 85 -2.03 4.60 8.95
CA ASP A 85 -1.69 3.23 9.34
C ASP A 85 -1.22 2.39 8.16
N GLY A 86 -1.89 2.48 7.00
CA GLY A 86 -1.44 1.81 5.79
C GLY A 86 -0.05 2.27 5.34
N ARG A 87 0.24 3.58 5.44
CA ARG A 87 1.58 4.14 5.20
C ARG A 87 2.63 3.57 6.14
N ARG A 88 2.31 3.48 7.45
CA ARG A 88 3.23 2.91 8.45
C ARG A 88 3.49 1.42 8.19
N ALA A 89 2.46 0.66 7.81
CA ALA A 89 2.59 -0.75 7.50
C ALA A 89 3.55 -0.99 6.32
N LEU A 90 3.42 -0.22 5.23
CA LEU A 90 4.35 -0.27 4.10
C LEU A 90 5.78 0.12 4.51
N ALA A 91 5.96 1.23 5.22
CA ALA A 91 7.29 1.69 5.64
C ALA A 91 8.01 0.67 6.54
N ARG A 92 7.26 -0.05 7.39
CA ARG A 92 7.83 -1.15 8.20
C ARG A 92 8.28 -2.32 7.32
N LEU A 93 7.52 -2.66 6.30
CA LEU A 93 7.89 -3.72 5.35
C LEU A 93 9.16 -3.34 4.58
N GLU A 94 9.24 -2.12 4.06
CA GLU A 94 10.43 -1.61 3.36
C GLU A 94 11.68 -1.70 4.25
N ASN A 95 11.59 -1.23 5.51
CA ASN A 95 12.70 -1.31 6.46
C ASN A 95 13.10 -2.77 6.77
N TYR A 96 12.12 -3.67 6.90
CA TYR A 96 12.40 -5.08 7.15
C TYR A 96 13.16 -5.73 5.98
N ILE A 97 12.74 -5.44 4.74
CA ILE A 97 13.40 -5.94 3.53
C ILE A 97 14.83 -5.38 3.45
N ALA A 98 15.01 -4.08 3.63
CA ALA A 98 16.33 -3.44 3.60
C ALA A 98 17.31 -4.07 4.61
N HIS A 99 16.87 -4.30 5.84
CA HIS A 99 17.71 -4.95 6.86
C HIS A 99 17.96 -6.44 6.57
N ALA A 100 17.04 -7.15 5.91
CA ALA A 100 17.27 -8.53 5.50
C ALA A 100 18.36 -8.61 4.42
N GLU A 101 18.36 -7.67 3.46
CA GLU A 101 19.35 -7.57 2.39
C GLU A 101 20.75 -7.18 2.92
N GLU A 102 20.82 -6.21 3.83
CA GLU A 102 22.08 -5.80 4.50
C GLU A 102 22.72 -6.96 5.27
N ASN A 103 21.92 -7.72 6.02
CA ASN A 103 22.41 -8.88 6.77
C ASN A 103 22.87 -10.02 5.83
N ALA A 104 22.16 -10.25 4.73
CA ALA A 104 22.57 -11.23 3.72
C ALA A 104 23.88 -10.82 3.04
N SER A 105 24.05 -9.54 2.71
CA SER A 105 25.27 -9.02 2.08
C SER A 105 26.49 -9.00 3.01
N SER A 106 26.30 -8.83 4.33
CA SER A 106 27.39 -8.86 5.32
C SER A 106 27.89 -10.27 5.66
N SER A 107 27.07 -11.29 5.38
CA SER A 107 27.39 -12.69 5.69
C SER A 107 28.37 -13.31 4.69
N ASP A 108 28.34 -12.86 3.43
CA ASP A 108 29.18 -13.36 2.34
C ASP A 108 30.65 -12.88 2.43
N GLU A 109 30.91 -11.73 3.06
CA GLU A 109 32.26 -11.16 3.17
C GLU A 109 33.10 -11.81 4.29
N SER A 110 32.49 -12.61 5.17
CA SER A 110 33.16 -13.25 6.31
C SER A 110 33.84 -14.60 6.00
N LEU A 111 33.61 -15.17 4.82
CA LEU A 111 34.18 -16.46 4.38
C LEU A 111 35.40 -16.33 3.46
N ALA A 112 35.86 -15.11 3.16
CA ALA A 112 36.96 -14.84 2.23
C ALA A 112 38.24 -14.28 2.88
N ALA A 113 38.43 -14.46 4.20
CA ALA A 113 39.63 -14.00 4.94
C ALA A 113 40.52 -15.15 5.42
#